data_AF-A8C9Z2-F1
#
_entry.id   AF-A8C9Z2-F1
#
_cell.length_a   1.000
_cell.length_b   1.000
_cell.length_c   1.000
_cell.angle_alpha   90.00
_cell.angle_beta   90.00
_cell.angle_gamma   90.00
#
_symmetry.space_group_name_H-M   'P 1'
#
loop_
_entity.id
_entity.type
_entity.pdbx_description
1 polymer ?
#
loop_
_entity_poly.entity_id
_entity_poly.type
_entity_poly.pdbx_seq_one_letter_code
_entity_poly.pdbx_strand_id
1 'polypeptide(L)'
;IETGIKPHPGRGANIVHPEFGPVWVTSHLGDETIALIGTDPEGHPDFAWKVVQVLEGQGGGSLFVKTHPESNHLYIDTPLNPEAEIASSVAVFKIDQLGGEEPEYQVLPIGEWSGISEGLRRVVQGQFNNAGD
;
A
#
# COMPACT_ATOMS: atom_id res chain seq x y z
N ILE A 1 1.67 -11.70 -15.01
CA ILE A 1 0.82 -10.59 -14.53
C ILE A 1 1.70 -9.35 -14.55
N GLU A 2 1.40 -8.38 -15.40
CA GLU A 2 2.10 -7.09 -15.41
C GLU A 2 1.49 -6.20 -14.34
N THR A 3 2.32 -5.53 -13.54
CA THR A 3 1.90 -4.83 -12.31
C THR A 3 2.40 -3.40 -12.18
N GLY A 4 3.42 -3.00 -12.97
CA GLY A 4 4.09 -1.71 -12.88
C GLY A 4 5.61 -1.85 -12.98
N ILE A 5 6.35 -0.77 -12.71
CA ILE A 5 7.81 -0.75 -12.83
C ILE A 5 8.46 -1.18 -11.50
N LYS A 6 9.16 -2.31 -11.49
CA LYS A 6 9.91 -2.86 -10.33
C LYS A 6 9.02 -3.01 -9.07
N PRO A 7 8.06 -3.94 -9.07
CA PRO A 7 7.26 -4.24 -7.88
C PRO A 7 8.15 -4.68 -6.73
N HIS A 8 7.84 -4.19 -5.52
CA HIS A 8 8.54 -4.58 -4.30
C HIS A 8 7.57 -4.65 -3.13
N PRO A 9 6.96 -5.82 -2.92
CA PRO A 9 5.93 -5.99 -1.90
C PRO A 9 6.49 -6.15 -0.47
N GLY A 10 7.76 -6.52 -0.33
CA GLY A 10 8.20 -7.27 0.85
C GLY A 10 7.47 -8.62 0.89
N ARG A 11 6.57 -8.82 1.87
CA ARG A 11 5.62 -9.96 1.88
C ARG A 11 4.28 -9.62 1.22
N GLY A 12 4.04 -8.34 0.93
CA GLY A 12 2.77 -7.79 0.48
C GLY A 12 1.72 -7.72 1.58
N ALA A 13 0.51 -7.35 1.18
CA ALA A 13 -0.65 -7.22 2.06
C ALA A 13 -1.83 -7.98 1.46
N ASN A 14 -2.51 -8.81 2.26
CA ASN A 14 -3.75 -9.46 1.85
C ASN A 14 -4.92 -8.69 2.45
N ILE A 15 -5.92 -8.35 1.64
CA ILE A 15 -7.17 -7.69 2.05
C ILE A 15 -8.36 -8.37 1.40
N VAL A 16 -9.55 -8.12 1.93
CA VAL A 16 -10.82 -8.42 1.25
C VAL A 16 -11.29 -7.13 0.59
N HIS A 17 -11.15 -7.03 -0.72
CA HIS A 17 -11.63 -5.90 -1.50
C HIS A 17 -13.16 -5.89 -1.56
N PRO A 18 -13.83 -4.73 -1.40
CA PRO A 18 -15.30 -4.66 -1.38
C PRO A 18 -15.97 -5.17 -2.67
N GLU A 19 -15.30 -5.05 -3.83
CA GLU A 19 -15.85 -5.48 -5.12
C GLU A 19 -15.23 -6.78 -5.67
N PHE A 20 -13.96 -7.06 -5.35
CA PHE A 20 -13.19 -8.11 -6.03
C PHE A 20 -12.89 -9.32 -5.11
N GLY A 21 -13.34 -9.27 -3.86
CA GLY A 21 -13.07 -10.32 -2.88
C GLY A 21 -11.60 -10.34 -2.42
N PRO A 22 -11.05 -11.52 -2.06
CA PRO A 22 -9.67 -11.62 -1.57
C PRO A 22 -8.63 -11.21 -2.61
N VAL A 23 -7.81 -10.21 -2.27
CA VAL A 23 -6.72 -9.71 -3.12
C VAL A 23 -5.41 -9.60 -2.33
N TRP A 24 -4.30 -9.72 -3.05
CA TRP A 24 -2.95 -9.43 -2.56
C TRP A 24 -2.43 -8.14 -3.21
N VAL A 25 -1.72 -7.33 -2.43
CA VAL A 25 -1.28 -5.98 -2.81
C VAL A 25 0.23 -5.88 -2.84
N THR A 26 0.76 -5.14 -3.82
CA THR A 26 2.15 -4.69 -3.91
C THR A 26 2.25 -3.23 -4.31
N SER A 27 3.27 -2.54 -3.79
CA SER A 27 3.75 -1.25 -4.30
C SER A 27 4.98 -1.42 -5.18
N HIS A 28 5.51 -0.30 -5.69
CA HIS A 28 6.56 -0.27 -6.70
C HIS A 28 7.70 0.70 -6.34
N LEU A 29 8.94 0.33 -6.71
CA LEU A 29 10.08 1.25 -6.61
C LEU A 29 10.09 2.25 -7.76
N GLY A 30 9.67 1.81 -8.95
CA GLY A 30 9.88 2.56 -10.18
C GLY A 30 8.89 3.69 -10.42
N ASP A 31 7.71 3.61 -9.81
CA ASP A 31 6.58 4.52 -9.99
C ASP A 31 5.64 4.43 -8.78
N GLU A 32 4.61 5.27 -8.78
CA GLU A 32 3.56 5.41 -7.75
C GLU A 32 2.53 4.28 -7.74
N THR A 33 2.66 3.29 -8.62
CA THR A 33 1.65 2.25 -8.80
C THR A 33 1.49 1.39 -7.53
N ILE A 34 0.25 1.07 -7.17
CA ILE A 34 -0.10 0.04 -6.20
C ILE A 34 -1.04 -0.94 -6.91
N ALA A 35 -0.58 -2.19 -7.10
CA ALA A 35 -1.32 -3.19 -7.85
C ALA A 35 -2.02 -4.18 -6.90
N LEU A 36 -3.30 -4.43 -7.14
CA LEU A 36 -4.12 -5.40 -6.42
C LEU A 36 -4.39 -6.60 -7.31
N ILE A 37 -4.07 -7.80 -6.84
CA ILE A 37 -4.18 -9.05 -7.59
C ILE A 37 -5.20 -9.97 -6.93
N GLY A 38 -6.19 -10.46 -7.67
CA GLY A 38 -7.17 -11.43 -7.16
C GLY A 38 -6.53 -12.76 -6.76
N THR A 39 -6.95 -13.34 -5.64
CA THR A 39 -6.31 -14.55 -5.05
C THR A 39 -7.27 -15.68 -4.75
N ASP A 40 -8.54 -15.55 -5.10
CA ASP A 40 -9.58 -16.54 -4.80
C ASP A 40 -10.14 -17.20 -6.08
N PRO A 41 -9.52 -18.30 -6.56
CA PRO A 41 -9.98 -19.00 -7.76
C PRO A 41 -11.29 -19.79 -7.58
N GLU A 42 -11.76 -20.00 -6.34
CA GLU A 42 -12.99 -20.75 -6.08
C GLU A 42 -14.20 -19.82 -5.95
N GLY A 43 -14.09 -18.78 -5.13
CA GLY A 43 -15.16 -17.81 -4.91
C GLY A 43 -15.20 -16.67 -5.93
N HIS A 44 -14.05 -16.30 -6.51
CA HIS A 44 -13.90 -15.19 -7.46
C HIS A 44 -13.09 -15.58 -8.71
N PRO A 45 -13.48 -16.64 -9.44
CA PRO A 45 -12.69 -17.19 -10.55
C PRO A 45 -12.40 -16.19 -11.68
N ASP A 46 -13.31 -15.24 -11.92
CA ASP A 46 -13.15 -14.23 -12.96
C ASP A 46 -11.99 -13.25 -12.67
N PHE A 47 -11.61 -13.11 -11.40
CA PHE A 47 -10.61 -12.16 -10.91
C PHE A 47 -9.30 -12.81 -10.48
N ALA A 48 -9.33 -14.11 -10.19
CA ALA A 48 -8.17 -14.84 -9.72
C ALA A 48 -6.97 -14.72 -10.67
N TRP A 49 -5.82 -14.37 -10.09
CA TRP A 49 -4.53 -14.23 -10.77
C TRP A 49 -4.50 -13.14 -11.86
N LYS A 50 -5.31 -12.10 -11.71
CA LYS A 50 -5.31 -10.90 -12.54
C LYS A 50 -5.10 -9.66 -11.68
N VAL A 51 -4.50 -8.62 -12.26
CA VAL A 51 -4.59 -7.28 -11.66
C VAL A 51 -6.04 -6.84 -11.78
N VAL A 52 -6.70 -6.63 -10.66
CA VAL A 52 -8.12 -6.24 -10.59
C VAL A 52 -8.29 -4.75 -10.40
N GLN A 53 -7.30 -4.10 -9.78
CA GLN A 53 -7.27 -2.66 -9.58
C GLN A 53 -5.83 -2.16 -9.54
N VAL A 54 -5.65 -0.95 -10.02
CA VAL A 54 -4.43 -0.17 -9.86
C VAL A 54 -4.80 1.12 -9.14
N LEU A 55 -4.07 1.43 -8.07
CA LEU A 55 -4.15 2.69 -7.35
C LEU A 55 -2.85 3.48 -7.55
N GLU A 56 -2.91 4.78 -7.32
CA GLU A 56 -1.74 5.66 -7.31
C GLU A 56 -1.43 6.10 -5.86
N GLY A 57 -0.22 5.82 -5.40
CA GLY A 57 0.30 6.27 -4.11
C GLY A 57 0.91 7.67 -4.17
N GLN A 58 1.75 8.00 -3.17
CA GLN A 58 2.39 9.32 -3.10
C GLN A 58 3.45 9.54 -4.20
N GLY A 59 4.01 8.47 -4.75
CA GLY A 59 5.16 8.53 -5.65
C GLY A 59 5.93 7.21 -5.71
N GLY A 60 6.91 7.14 -6.60
CA GLY A 60 7.86 6.03 -6.64
C GLY A 60 8.76 5.92 -5.42
N GLY A 61 9.48 4.80 -5.33
CA GLY A 61 10.41 4.51 -4.24
C GLY A 61 9.79 3.84 -3.02
N SER A 62 8.60 3.25 -3.18
CA SER A 62 8.00 2.41 -2.14
C SER A 62 8.76 1.10 -1.96
N LEU A 63 8.80 0.59 -0.72
CA LEU A 63 9.41 -0.71 -0.40
C LEU A 63 8.43 -1.66 0.27
N PHE A 64 7.43 -1.16 0.99
CA PHE A 64 6.50 -2.01 1.73
C PHE A 64 5.08 -1.48 1.67
N VAL A 65 4.16 -2.44 1.54
CA VAL A 65 2.74 -2.27 1.82
C VAL A 65 2.39 -3.09 3.06
N LYS A 66 1.43 -2.61 3.86
CA LYS A 66 1.01 -3.32 5.07
C LYS A 66 -0.47 -3.13 5.39
N THR A 67 -1.06 -4.20 5.90
CA THR A 67 -2.37 -4.21 6.55
C THR A 67 -2.40 -5.31 7.63
N HIS A 68 -3.56 -5.49 8.26
CA HIS A 68 -3.86 -6.53 9.23
C HIS A 68 -5.35 -6.93 9.14
N PRO A 69 -5.75 -8.20 9.40
CA PRO A 69 -7.16 -8.62 9.35
C PRO A 69 -8.13 -7.79 10.20
N GLU A 70 -7.66 -7.27 11.34
CA GLU A 70 -8.45 -6.41 12.25
C GLU A 70 -8.40 -4.91 11.89
N SER A 71 -7.69 -4.54 10.82
CA SER A 71 -7.53 -3.15 10.38
C SER A 71 -8.32 -2.89 9.10
N ASN A 72 -8.99 -1.73 9.03
CA ASN A 72 -9.60 -1.23 7.79
C ASN A 72 -8.63 -0.34 6.97
N HIS A 73 -7.33 -0.40 7.24
CA HIS A 73 -6.35 0.47 6.59
C HIS A 73 -5.27 -0.31 5.83
N LEU A 74 -4.91 0.23 4.67
CA LEU A 74 -3.78 -0.22 3.85
C LEU A 74 -2.73 0.90 3.83
N TYR A 75 -1.53 0.59 4.34
CA TYR A 75 -0.43 1.53 4.50
C TYR A 75 0.64 1.28 3.43
N ILE A 76 1.15 2.35 2.82
CA ILE A 76 2.20 2.30 1.81
C ILE A 76 3.28 3.34 2.13
N ASP A 77 4.52 2.87 2.27
CA ASP A 77 5.67 3.74 2.48
C ASP A 77 6.29 4.21 1.16
N THR A 78 7.14 5.24 1.21
CA THR A 78 7.88 5.77 0.05
C THR A 78 9.34 6.12 0.37
N PRO A 79 10.09 5.26 1.11
CA PRO A 79 11.37 5.63 1.70
C PRO A 79 12.45 6.01 0.71
N LEU A 80 12.39 5.53 -0.54
CA LEU A 80 13.39 5.84 -1.57
C LEU A 80 12.99 7.00 -2.48
N ASN A 81 11.86 7.65 -2.23
CA ASN A 81 11.46 8.83 -2.97
C ASN A 81 12.53 9.96 -2.80
N PRO A 82 12.84 10.73 -3.87
CA PRO A 82 13.79 11.84 -3.78
C PRO A 82 13.27 13.02 -2.95
N GLU A 83 11.95 13.22 -2.86
CA GLU A 83 11.35 14.31 -2.10
C GLU A 83 11.31 13.95 -0.61
N ALA A 84 11.89 14.80 0.23
CA ALA A 84 12.05 14.52 1.66
C ALA A 84 10.70 14.38 2.39
N GLU A 85 9.70 15.16 2.00
CA GLU A 85 8.35 15.11 2.58
C GLU A 85 7.67 13.76 2.28
N ILE A 86 7.71 13.31 1.02
CA ILE A 86 7.18 12.02 0.59
C ILE A 86 7.97 10.86 1.21
N ALA A 87 9.30 10.95 1.25
CA ALA A 87 10.14 9.90 1.83
C ALA A 87 9.95 9.75 3.35
N SER A 88 9.42 10.78 4.01
CA SER A 88 9.20 10.80 5.46
C SER A 88 7.74 10.64 5.88
N SER A 89 6.85 10.28 4.95
CA SER A 89 5.41 10.09 5.18
C SER A 89 4.92 8.73 4.69
N VAL A 90 3.66 8.41 4.99
CA VAL A 90 3.00 7.16 4.60
C VAL A 90 1.62 7.49 4.04
N ALA A 91 1.26 6.92 2.89
CA ALA A 91 -0.11 6.93 2.38
C ALA A 91 -0.95 5.83 3.04
N VAL A 92 -2.19 6.16 3.37
CA VAL A 92 -3.14 5.26 4.02
C VAL A 92 -4.47 5.30 3.29
N PHE A 93 -4.81 4.19 2.65
CA PHE A 93 -6.14 3.97 2.08
C PHE A 93 -7.04 3.31 3.10
N LYS A 94 -8.34 3.59 3.01
CA LYS A 94 -9.37 2.81 3.69
C LYS A 94 -9.84 1.68 2.78
N ILE A 95 -9.79 0.45 3.28
CA ILE A 95 -10.03 -0.76 2.48
C ILE A 95 -11.48 -0.82 1.98
N ASP A 96 -12.43 -0.48 2.85
CA ASP A 96 -13.86 -0.43 2.52
C ASP A 96 -14.24 0.65 1.48
N GLN A 97 -13.35 1.60 1.21
CA GLN A 97 -13.56 2.67 0.23
C GLN A 97 -12.91 2.38 -1.14
N LEU A 98 -12.18 1.27 -1.28
CA LEU A 98 -11.46 0.95 -2.53
C LEU A 98 -12.38 0.63 -3.72
N GLY A 99 -13.66 0.31 -3.49
CA GLY A 99 -14.66 0.13 -4.55
C GLY A 99 -15.24 1.43 -5.11
N GLY A 100 -14.79 2.60 -4.65
CA GLY A 100 -15.20 3.89 -5.21
C GLY A 100 -14.56 4.15 -6.58
N GLU A 101 -15.09 5.15 -7.31
CA GLU A 101 -14.56 5.55 -8.63
C GLU A 101 -13.09 6.02 -8.55
N GLU A 102 -12.74 6.76 -7.50
CA GLU A 102 -11.38 7.24 -7.24
C GLU A 102 -11.06 7.09 -5.74
N PRO A 103 -10.47 5.97 -5.30
CA PRO A 103 -10.12 5.78 -3.90
C PRO A 103 -9.04 6.77 -3.46
N GLU A 104 -9.37 7.58 -2.45
CA GLU A 104 -8.43 8.55 -1.87
C GLU A 104 -7.59 7.92 -0.74
N TYR A 105 -6.38 8.46 -0.54
CA TYR A 105 -5.55 8.15 0.61
C TYR A 105 -5.35 9.36 1.52
N GLN A 106 -5.13 9.10 2.80
CA GLN A 106 -4.63 10.09 3.74
C GLN A 106 -3.11 9.99 3.84
N VAL A 107 -2.43 11.14 3.95
CA VAL A 107 -0.99 11.19 4.24
C VAL A 107 -0.77 11.33 5.75
N LEU A 108 0.03 10.43 6.32
CA LEU A 108 0.49 10.51 7.70
C LEU A 108 1.93 11.04 7.75
N PRO A 109 2.20 12.18 8.41
CA PRO A 109 3.53 12.77 8.49
C PRO A 109 4.38 12.10 9.58
N ILE A 110 4.65 10.79 9.43
CA ILE A 110 5.34 9.96 10.43
C ILE A 110 6.71 10.54 10.82
N GLY A 111 7.46 11.05 9.85
CA GLY A 111 8.74 11.71 10.08
C GLY A 111 8.61 12.95 10.97
N GLU A 112 7.55 13.76 10.80
CA GLU A 112 7.27 14.91 11.66
C GLU A 112 6.91 14.45 13.08
N TRP A 113 6.02 13.47 13.21
CA TRP A 113 5.59 12.93 14.50
C TRP A 113 6.73 12.34 15.34
N SER A 114 7.83 11.92 14.70
CA SER A 114 9.02 11.45 15.42
C SER A 114 9.74 12.54 16.24
N GLY A 115 9.51 13.82 15.92
CA GLY A 115 10.22 14.94 16.55
C GLY A 115 11.69 15.10 16.14
N ILE A 116 12.18 14.28 15.21
CA ILE A 116 13.57 14.36 14.71
C ILE A 116 13.69 15.56 13.77
N SER A 117 14.53 16.54 14.14
CA SER A 117 14.75 17.78 13.39
C SER A 117 16.02 17.80 12.54
N GLU A 118 16.92 16.85 12.74
CA GLU A 118 18.21 16.80 12.03
C GLU A 118 18.25 15.66 11.00
N GLY A 119 18.85 15.93 9.85
CA GLY A 119 19.03 14.96 8.76
C GLY A 119 17.77 14.70 7.92
N LEU A 120 17.94 13.87 6.89
CA LEU A 120 16.83 13.41 6.04
C LEU A 120 16.20 12.16 6.66
N ARG A 121 14.90 12.24 6.92
CA ARG A 121 14.10 11.13 7.47
C ARG A 121 13.56 10.29 6.33
N ARG A 122 13.68 8.97 6.44
CA ARG A 122 13.09 8.01 5.51
C ARG A 122 12.28 7.01 6.33
N VAL A 123 10.98 7.00 6.13
CA VAL A 123 10.05 6.13 6.87
C VAL A 123 9.89 4.85 6.08
N VAL A 124 10.14 3.71 6.75
CA VAL A 124 10.18 2.41 6.09
C VAL A 124 9.53 1.35 6.98
N GLN A 125 8.78 0.45 6.35
CA GLN A 125 8.26 -0.78 6.91
C GLN A 125 7.33 -0.59 8.12
N GLY A 126 6.05 -0.35 7.86
CA GLY A 126 5.01 -0.51 8.88
C GLY A 126 4.87 -1.97 9.33
N GLN A 127 4.70 -2.19 10.63
CA GLN A 127 4.48 -3.52 11.20
C GLN A 127 3.47 -3.43 12.35
N PHE A 128 2.40 -4.22 12.23
CA PHE A 128 1.40 -4.34 13.28
C PHE A 128 1.93 -5.14 14.47
N ASN A 129 1.39 -4.81 15.65
CA ASN A 129 1.50 -5.63 16.84
C ASN A 129 0.61 -6.90 16.69
N ASN A 130 0.48 -7.70 17.75
CA ASN A 130 -0.33 -8.91 17.72
C ASN A 130 -1.85 -8.65 17.65
N ALA A 131 -2.32 -7.52 18.18
CA ALA A 131 -3.74 -7.17 18.19
C ALA A 131 -4.20 -6.57 16.85
N GLY A 132 -3.29 -6.00 16.08
CA GLY A 132 -3.61 -5.38 14.80
C GLY A 132 -4.03 -3.92 14.90
N ASP A 133 -3.76 -3.25 16.02
CA ASP A 133 -4.00 -1.83 16.26
C ASP A 133 -2.72 -0.97 16.26
#